data_AF-A0A2T2WQ17-F1
#
_entry.id   AF-A0A2T2WQ17-F1
#
_cell.length_a   1.000
_cell.length_b   1.000
_cell.length_c   1.000
_cell.angle_alpha   90.00
_cell.angle_beta   90.00
_cell.angle_gamma   90.00
#
_symmetry.space_group_name_H-M   'P 1'
#
loop_
_entity.id
_entity.type
_entity.pdbx_description
1 polymer ?
#
loop_
_entity_poly.entity_id
_entity_poly.type
_entity_poly.pdbx_seq_one_letter_code
_entity_poly.pdbx_strand_id
1 'polypeptide(L)'
;MNALPPHEKTSWVLLLQAMADDEWIVAHRGSEWLGLAPDLEEDLAYSSVNQDEMGHAQFYYALLTELGEREPEQMVFARTASQWRNACILESPNGDWARVVALRYFYEVFDDIRTNALTRAPWPSLQAGVRKIRREEAYHLEHFATWFDMLANGTLESRRRLLDAILDMWPKLGDIFSWGEPDTFLSTLDLASLRQGEVQRLWEERIRDKLHRWQIAWPGSVPLPAANGRRGEHSDDLANLLGVMSEVWRSDETALW
;
A
#
# COMPACT_ATOMS: atom_id res chain seq x y z
N MET A 1 -14.85 12.07 -22.91
CA MET A 1 -14.00 10.86 -23.08
C MET A 1 -14.79 9.84 -23.88
N ASN A 2 -14.20 9.20 -24.89
CA ASN A 2 -14.86 8.04 -25.50
C ASN A 2 -15.05 6.98 -24.42
N ALA A 3 -16.24 6.41 -24.31
CA ALA A 3 -16.52 5.38 -23.31
C ALA A 3 -15.55 4.21 -23.51
N LEU A 4 -14.78 3.87 -22.48
CA LEU A 4 -13.90 2.70 -22.50
C LEU A 4 -14.73 1.44 -22.73
N PRO A 5 -14.23 0.46 -23.51
CA PRO A 5 -14.88 -0.84 -23.63
C PRO A 5 -15.16 -1.48 -22.25
N PRO A 6 -16.28 -2.19 -22.06
CA PRO A 6 -16.65 -2.72 -20.73
C PRO A 6 -15.60 -3.63 -20.06
N HIS A 7 -14.87 -4.43 -20.86
CA HIS A 7 -13.81 -5.31 -20.36
C HIS A 7 -12.57 -4.53 -19.91
N GLU A 8 -12.27 -3.41 -20.58
CA GLU A 8 -11.19 -2.51 -20.20
C GLU A 8 -11.56 -1.74 -18.93
N LYS A 9 -12.81 -1.26 -18.81
CA LYS A 9 -13.34 -0.66 -17.59
C LYS A 9 -13.17 -1.59 -16.38
N THR A 10 -13.58 -2.85 -16.50
CA THR A 10 -13.48 -3.84 -15.41
C THR A 10 -12.01 -4.05 -15.00
N SER A 11 -11.10 -4.13 -15.98
CA SER A 11 -9.66 -4.28 -15.74
C SER A 11 -9.08 -3.09 -14.98
N TRP A 12 -9.48 -1.87 -15.35
CA TRP A 12 -9.08 -0.66 -14.63
C TRP A 12 -9.63 -0.60 -13.21
N VAL A 13 -10.91 -0.98 -13.00
CA VAL A 13 -11.51 -1.02 -11.66
C VAL A 13 -10.74 -1.96 -10.73
N LEU A 14 -10.40 -3.17 -11.20
CA LEU A 14 -9.62 -4.13 -10.42
C LEU A 14 -8.26 -3.56 -9.98
N LEU A 15 -7.54 -2.93 -10.91
CA LEU A 15 -6.24 -2.31 -10.65
C LEU A 15 -6.34 -1.13 -9.68
N LEU A 16 -7.20 -0.16 -9.99
CA LEU A 16 -7.30 1.10 -9.26
C LEU A 16 -7.87 0.90 -7.86
N GLN A 17 -8.80 -0.04 -7.68
CA GLN A 17 -9.35 -0.34 -6.35
C GLN A 17 -8.29 -0.95 -5.43
N ALA A 18 -7.51 -1.91 -5.91
CA ALA A 18 -6.42 -2.49 -5.13
C ALA A 18 -5.39 -1.43 -4.71
N MET A 19 -5.05 -0.50 -5.61
CA MET A 19 -4.15 0.61 -5.29
C MET A 19 -4.76 1.60 -4.30
N ALA A 20 -5.99 2.08 -4.56
CA ALA A 20 -6.68 3.02 -3.69
C ALA A 20 -6.84 2.46 -2.26
N ASP A 21 -7.19 1.18 -2.15
CA ASP A 21 -7.40 0.52 -0.87
C ASP A 21 -6.08 0.35 -0.11
N ASP A 22 -4.98 0.01 -0.79
CA ASP A 22 -3.66 -0.05 -0.15
C ASP A 22 -3.27 1.32 0.41
N GLU A 23 -3.26 2.38 -0.41
CA GLU A 23 -2.84 3.72 0.01
C GLU A 23 -3.68 4.21 1.19
N TRP A 24 -4.99 3.99 1.12
CA TRP A 24 -5.90 4.42 2.18
C TRP A 24 -5.61 3.71 3.51
N ILE A 25 -5.46 2.38 3.49
CA ILE A 25 -5.25 1.59 4.71
C ILE A 25 -3.89 1.88 5.32
N VAL A 26 -2.84 1.99 4.49
CA VAL A 26 -1.51 2.40 4.92
C VAL A 26 -1.55 3.77 5.60
N ALA A 27 -2.26 4.73 5.00
CA ALA A 27 -2.32 6.08 5.52
C ALA A 27 -3.10 6.16 6.83
N HIS A 28 -4.21 5.42 6.91
CA HIS A 28 -5.01 5.35 8.12
C HIS A 28 -4.22 4.71 9.26
N ARG A 29 -3.56 3.56 9.04
CA ARG A 29 -2.68 2.94 10.04
C ARG A 29 -1.57 3.89 10.45
N GLY A 30 -0.96 4.60 9.51
CA GLY A 30 0.07 5.59 9.84
C GLY A 30 -0.46 6.76 10.67
N SER A 31 -1.70 7.20 10.44
CA SER A 31 -2.32 8.29 11.22
C SER A 31 -2.49 7.95 12.71
N GLU A 32 -2.55 6.66 13.07
CA GLU A 32 -2.59 6.20 14.46
C GLU A 32 -1.31 6.55 15.24
N TRP A 33 -0.21 6.86 14.55
CA TRP A 33 1.06 7.26 15.16
C TRP A 33 1.19 8.74 15.45
N LEU A 34 0.21 9.57 15.11
CA LEU A 34 0.29 11.01 15.37
C LEU A 34 0.52 11.29 16.86
N GLY A 35 1.69 11.84 17.20
CA GLY A 35 2.09 12.14 18.57
C GLY A 35 2.70 10.94 19.33
N LEU A 36 2.98 9.84 18.63
CA LEU A 36 3.57 8.61 19.17
C LEU A 36 4.89 8.24 18.49
N ALA A 37 5.31 8.95 17.44
CA ALA A 37 6.60 8.69 16.79
C ALA A 37 7.78 8.92 17.76
N PRO A 38 8.98 8.41 17.45
CA PRO A 38 10.11 8.46 18.38
C PRO A 38 10.54 9.88 18.80
N ASP A 39 10.32 10.86 17.92
CA ASP A 39 10.60 12.27 18.13
C ASP A 39 9.65 13.17 17.30
N LEU A 40 9.73 14.49 17.54
CA LEU A 40 8.81 15.47 16.95
C LEU A 40 9.02 15.60 15.44
N GLU A 41 10.27 15.54 15.00
CA GLU A 41 10.65 15.57 13.60
C GLU A 41 10.04 14.38 12.85
N GLU A 42 10.06 13.19 13.46
CA GLU A 42 9.46 12.01 12.90
C GLU A 42 7.94 12.03 12.93
N ASP A 43 7.33 12.55 14.00
CA ASP A 43 5.87 12.77 14.05
C ASP A 43 5.43 13.65 12.87
N LEU A 44 6.18 14.72 12.57
CA LEU A 44 5.91 15.61 11.45
C LEU A 44 6.14 14.91 10.10
N ALA A 45 7.26 14.22 9.94
CA ALA A 45 7.60 13.53 8.69
C ALA A 45 6.60 12.44 8.37
N TYR A 46 6.29 11.56 9.34
CA TYR A 46 5.36 10.46 9.10
C TYR A 46 3.93 10.96 8.90
N SER A 47 3.51 12.02 9.61
CA SER A 47 2.21 12.65 9.33
C SER A 47 2.12 13.21 7.91
N SER A 48 3.20 13.81 7.40
CA SER A 48 3.27 14.30 6.01
C SER A 48 3.14 13.15 5.01
N VAL A 49 3.89 12.05 5.23
CA VAL A 49 3.79 10.84 4.40
C VAL A 49 2.35 10.33 4.36
N ASN A 50 1.71 10.18 5.52
CA ASN A 50 0.35 9.63 5.59
C ASN A 50 -0.68 10.58 4.95
N GLN A 51 -0.46 11.89 5.02
CA GLN A 51 -1.30 12.85 4.30
C GLN A 51 -1.17 12.70 2.78
N ASP A 52 0.04 12.52 2.26
CA ASP A 52 0.29 12.28 0.84
C ASP A 52 -0.37 10.97 0.39
N GLU A 53 -0.23 9.90 1.17
CA GLU A 53 -0.87 8.59 0.90
C GLU A 53 -2.41 8.67 0.88
N MET A 54 -3.03 9.44 1.79
CA MET A 54 -4.48 9.72 1.70
C MET A 54 -4.83 10.46 0.40
N GLY A 55 -3.97 11.39 -0.04
CA GLY A 55 -4.12 12.09 -1.32
C GLY A 55 -3.98 11.16 -2.52
N HIS A 56 -3.06 10.19 -2.47
CA HIS A 56 -2.87 9.15 -3.48
C HIS A 56 -4.13 8.27 -3.58
N ALA A 57 -4.66 7.83 -2.44
CA ALA A 57 -5.91 7.08 -2.39
C ALA A 57 -7.07 7.86 -3.00
N GLN A 58 -7.24 9.13 -2.61
CA GLN A 58 -8.29 10.01 -3.13
C GLN A 58 -8.19 10.17 -4.66
N PHE A 59 -6.99 10.30 -5.20
CA PHE A 59 -6.76 10.34 -6.63
C PHE A 59 -7.25 9.07 -7.35
N TYR A 60 -6.93 7.89 -6.83
CA TYR A 60 -7.39 6.63 -7.43
C TYR A 60 -8.90 6.44 -7.29
N TYR A 61 -9.50 6.81 -6.15
CA TYR A 61 -10.95 6.80 -5.97
C TYR A 61 -11.68 7.76 -6.91
N ALA A 62 -11.12 8.94 -7.22
CA ALA A 62 -11.69 9.85 -8.20
C ALA A 62 -11.71 9.20 -9.60
N LEU A 63 -10.65 8.50 -10.00
CA LEU A 63 -10.61 7.76 -11.28
C LEU A 63 -11.62 6.60 -11.31
N LEU A 64 -11.82 5.90 -10.19
CA LEU A 64 -12.88 4.88 -10.07
C LEU A 64 -14.28 5.50 -10.27
N THR A 65 -14.50 6.70 -9.74
CA THR A 65 -15.75 7.45 -9.95
C THR A 65 -15.94 7.81 -11.43
N GLU A 66 -14.88 8.22 -12.14
CA GLU A 66 -14.94 8.45 -13.59
C GLU A 66 -15.30 7.19 -14.39
N LEU A 67 -14.93 6.01 -13.89
CA LEU A 67 -15.35 4.74 -14.47
C LEU A 67 -16.81 4.42 -14.14
N GLY A 68 -17.46 5.11 -13.22
CA GLY A 68 -18.85 4.88 -12.80
C GLY A 68 -18.97 3.98 -11.57
N GLU A 69 -17.92 3.86 -10.77
CA GLU A 69 -18.04 3.39 -9.39
C GLU A 69 -18.67 4.48 -8.51
N ARG A 70 -18.93 4.15 -7.24
CA ARG A 70 -19.50 5.09 -6.26
C ARG A 70 -18.55 6.26 -6.00
N GLU A 71 -19.07 7.32 -5.39
CA GLU A 71 -18.25 8.46 -4.93
C GLU A 71 -17.20 8.02 -3.89
N PRO A 72 -16.05 8.70 -3.79
CA PRO A 72 -14.95 8.32 -2.90
C PRO A 72 -15.37 8.07 -1.45
N GLU A 73 -16.22 8.94 -0.90
CA GLU A 73 -16.74 8.81 0.46
C GLU A 73 -17.49 7.49 0.69
N GLN A 74 -18.37 7.10 -0.25
CA GLN A 74 -19.10 5.84 -0.17
C GLN A 74 -18.19 4.62 -0.36
N MET A 75 -17.16 4.75 -1.20
CA MET A 75 -16.15 3.71 -1.32
C MET A 75 -15.39 3.54 0.00
N VAL A 76 -15.00 4.62 0.67
CA VAL A 76 -14.27 4.52 1.93
C VAL A 76 -15.15 4.06 3.10
N PHE A 77 -16.26 4.73 3.38
CA PHE A 77 -16.95 4.56 4.66
C PHE A 77 -18.09 3.52 4.64
N ALA A 78 -18.69 3.26 3.47
CA ALA A 78 -19.84 2.35 3.36
C ALA A 78 -19.47 0.89 3.05
N ARG A 79 -18.18 0.59 2.82
CA ARG A 79 -17.73 -0.78 2.51
C ARG A 79 -17.50 -1.61 3.76
N THR A 80 -17.98 -2.85 3.72
CA THR A 80 -17.58 -3.92 4.65
C THR A 80 -16.21 -4.48 4.28
N ALA A 81 -15.52 -5.13 5.23
CA ALA A 81 -14.17 -5.69 5.03
C ALA A 81 -14.05 -6.54 3.75
N SER A 82 -15.04 -7.39 3.43
CA SER A 82 -15.01 -8.24 2.23
C SER A 82 -15.06 -7.48 0.90
N GLN A 83 -15.36 -6.18 0.91
CA GLN A 83 -15.38 -5.30 -0.26
C GLN A 83 -14.07 -4.50 -0.43
N TRP A 84 -13.16 -4.57 0.56
CA TRP A 84 -11.82 -3.98 0.47
C TRP A 84 -10.86 -4.93 -0.24
N ARG A 85 -9.85 -4.35 -0.86
CA ARG A 85 -8.86 -5.02 -1.72
C ARG A 85 -7.43 -4.63 -1.35
N ASN A 86 -7.20 -4.07 -0.16
CA ASN A 86 -5.86 -3.85 0.36
C ASN A 86 -5.15 -5.19 0.60
N ALA A 87 -3.83 -5.19 0.68
CA ALA A 87 -3.10 -6.36 1.15
C ALA A 87 -3.24 -6.55 2.67
N CYS A 88 -3.37 -7.79 3.14
CA CYS A 88 -3.63 -8.13 4.55
C CYS A 88 -2.51 -7.71 5.53
N ILE A 89 -1.30 -7.48 5.04
CA ILE A 89 -0.22 -6.99 5.92
C ILE A 89 -0.38 -5.50 6.24
N LEU A 90 -1.03 -4.73 5.36
CA LEU A 90 -1.18 -3.28 5.51
C LEU A 90 -2.22 -2.91 6.55
N GLU A 91 -3.22 -3.75 6.77
CA GLU A 91 -4.22 -3.57 7.83
C GLU A 91 -3.71 -4.01 9.20
N SER A 92 -2.54 -4.64 9.31
CA SER A 92 -2.05 -5.12 10.61
C SER A 92 -1.76 -3.95 11.57
N PRO A 93 -1.99 -4.11 12.89
CA PRO A 93 -1.59 -3.12 13.86
C PRO A 93 -0.09 -2.80 13.77
N ASN A 94 0.24 -1.53 13.98
CA ASN A 94 1.57 -1.02 13.74
C ASN A 94 2.67 -1.61 14.65
N GLY A 95 2.33 -2.00 15.88
CA GLY A 95 3.30 -2.53 16.84
C GLY A 95 4.31 -1.48 17.31
N ASP A 96 5.61 -1.74 17.14
CA ASP A 96 6.67 -0.80 17.48
C ASP A 96 7.23 -0.08 16.24
N TRP A 97 8.07 0.93 16.48
CA TRP A 97 8.62 1.75 15.40
C TRP A 97 9.45 0.96 14.38
N ALA A 98 10.16 -0.09 14.83
CA ALA A 98 10.96 -0.91 13.92
C ALA A 98 10.07 -1.71 12.95
N ARG A 99 8.91 -2.17 13.44
CA ARG A 99 7.88 -2.79 12.59
C ARG A 99 7.30 -1.80 11.58
N VAL A 100 6.98 -0.57 11.99
CA VAL A 100 6.49 0.48 11.09
C VAL A 100 7.51 0.75 9.99
N VAL A 101 8.77 1.00 10.35
CA VAL A 101 9.85 1.26 9.39
C VAL A 101 10.03 0.09 8.42
N ALA A 102 10.02 -1.15 8.92
CA ALA A 102 10.17 -2.33 8.07
C ALA A 102 8.99 -2.47 7.09
N LEU A 103 7.76 -2.35 7.56
CA LEU A 103 6.56 -2.43 6.72
C LEU A 103 6.55 -1.35 5.65
N ARG A 104 6.77 -0.10 6.06
CA ARG A 104 6.75 1.04 5.16
C ARG A 104 7.85 0.89 4.13
N TYR A 105 9.09 0.63 4.51
CA TYR A 105 10.16 0.40 3.54
C TYR A 105 9.83 -0.70 2.52
N PHE A 106 9.29 -1.83 2.96
CA PHE A 106 8.86 -2.91 2.07
C PHE A 106 7.74 -2.49 1.12
N TYR A 107 6.78 -1.71 1.62
CA TYR A 107 5.70 -1.14 0.84
C TYR A 107 6.21 -0.10 -0.16
N GLU A 108 7.03 0.88 0.24
CA GLU A 108 7.59 1.91 -0.64
C GLU A 108 8.34 1.30 -1.85
N VAL A 109 9.09 0.23 -1.61
CA VAL A 109 9.81 -0.47 -2.68
C VAL A 109 8.85 -1.14 -3.66
N PHE A 110 7.72 -1.65 -3.17
CA PHE A 110 6.65 -2.21 -3.98
C PHE A 110 5.87 -1.12 -4.72
N ASP A 111 5.54 -0.02 -4.03
CA ASP A 111 4.79 1.09 -4.60
C ASP A 111 5.57 1.75 -5.75
N ASP A 112 6.87 2.05 -5.55
CA ASP A 112 7.71 2.60 -6.61
C ASP A 112 7.78 1.69 -7.85
N ILE A 113 7.75 0.36 -7.70
CA ILE A 113 7.68 -0.55 -8.85
C ILE A 113 6.36 -0.38 -9.60
N ARG A 114 5.22 -0.40 -8.88
CA ARG A 114 3.91 -0.35 -9.53
C ARG A 114 3.60 1.03 -10.11
N THR A 115 3.88 2.11 -9.39
CA THR A 115 3.68 3.48 -9.88
C THR A 115 4.60 3.79 -11.04
N ASN A 116 5.85 3.29 -11.06
CA ASN A 116 6.72 3.42 -12.22
C ASN A 116 6.12 2.79 -13.49
N ALA A 117 5.51 1.60 -13.39
CA ALA A 117 4.83 0.98 -14.52
C ALA A 117 3.65 1.84 -15.03
N LEU A 118 2.86 2.42 -14.11
CA LEU A 118 1.72 3.27 -14.46
C LEU A 118 2.10 4.58 -15.15
N THR A 119 3.36 5.02 -15.10
CA THR A 119 3.82 6.17 -15.90
C THR A 119 3.70 5.96 -17.42
N ARG A 120 3.50 4.70 -17.85
CA ARG A 120 3.31 4.27 -19.24
C ARG A 120 1.91 3.72 -19.53
N ALA A 121 1.01 3.69 -18.54
CA ALA A 121 -0.35 3.19 -18.69
C ALA A 121 -1.11 3.92 -19.81
N PRO A 122 -1.94 3.27 -20.65
CA PRO A 122 -2.64 3.92 -21.76
C PRO A 122 -3.83 4.81 -21.33
N TRP A 123 -3.69 5.54 -20.22
CA TRP A 123 -4.67 6.48 -19.69
C TRP A 123 -3.99 7.80 -19.28
N PRO A 124 -4.17 8.90 -20.04
CA PRO A 124 -3.46 10.16 -19.81
C PRO A 124 -3.64 10.78 -18.41
N SER A 125 -4.86 10.81 -17.87
CA SER A 125 -5.14 11.35 -16.53
C SER A 125 -4.42 10.53 -15.44
N LEU A 126 -4.47 9.19 -15.54
CA LEU A 126 -3.73 8.30 -14.65
C LEU A 126 -2.22 8.56 -14.72
N GLN A 127 -1.64 8.60 -15.93
CA GLN A 127 -0.21 8.87 -16.10
C GLN A 127 0.20 10.21 -15.48
N ALA A 128 -0.58 11.27 -15.70
CA ALA A 128 -0.27 12.60 -15.21
C ALA A 128 -0.28 12.65 -13.67
N GLY A 129 -1.30 12.07 -13.04
CA GLY A 129 -1.40 11.99 -11.59
C GLY A 129 -0.30 11.12 -10.98
N VAL A 130 -0.04 9.94 -11.54
CA VAL A 130 1.03 9.06 -11.03
C VAL A 130 2.41 9.72 -11.15
N ARG A 131 2.68 10.51 -12.21
CA ARG A 131 3.95 11.27 -12.28
C ARG A 131 4.09 12.32 -11.18
N LYS A 132 2.99 12.80 -10.60
CA LYS A 132 3.01 13.66 -9.41
C LYS A 132 3.27 12.83 -8.16
N ILE A 133 2.47 11.78 -7.94
CA ILE A 133 2.59 10.83 -6.83
C ILE A 133 4.02 10.32 -6.69
N ARG A 134 4.65 9.92 -7.80
CA ARG A 134 6.04 9.42 -7.80
C ARG A 134 7.09 10.41 -7.29
N ARG A 135 6.79 11.71 -7.24
CA ARG A 135 7.69 12.69 -6.62
C ARG A 135 7.59 12.63 -5.10
N GLU A 136 6.37 12.46 -4.57
CA GLU A 136 6.08 12.29 -3.13
C GLU A 136 6.64 10.92 -2.66
N GLU A 137 6.33 9.84 -3.36
CA GLU A 137 6.85 8.47 -3.10
C GLU A 137 8.38 8.36 -3.08
N ALA A 138 9.07 9.14 -3.91
CA ALA A 138 10.53 9.15 -3.88
C ALA A 138 11.10 9.65 -2.54
N TYR A 139 10.40 10.59 -1.88
CA TYR A 139 10.76 11.03 -0.53
C TYR A 139 10.40 9.98 0.51
N HIS A 140 9.25 9.33 0.39
CA HIS A 140 8.82 8.26 1.31
C HIS A 140 9.83 7.11 1.32
N LEU A 141 10.20 6.61 0.13
CA LEU A 141 11.18 5.55 -0.03
C LEU A 141 12.55 5.91 0.58
N GLU A 142 13.03 7.13 0.35
CA GLU A 142 14.31 7.58 0.90
C GLU A 142 14.25 7.74 2.43
N HIS A 143 13.13 8.26 2.95
CA HIS A 143 12.88 8.42 4.38
C HIS A 143 12.94 7.07 5.10
N PHE A 144 12.15 6.09 4.65
CA PHE A 144 12.13 4.78 5.27
C PHE A 144 13.41 3.98 5.00
N ALA A 145 14.09 4.19 3.87
CA ALA A 145 15.42 3.60 3.66
C ALA A 145 16.45 4.13 4.68
N THR A 146 16.39 5.43 4.99
CA THR A 146 17.26 6.08 5.98
C THR A 146 16.99 5.53 7.38
N TRP A 147 15.73 5.45 7.79
CA TRP A 147 15.36 4.85 9.08
C TRP A 147 15.74 3.38 9.18
N PHE A 148 15.53 2.61 8.10
CA PHE A 148 15.90 1.21 8.08
C PHE A 148 17.42 1.04 8.27
N ASP A 149 18.24 1.87 7.60
CA ASP A 149 19.69 1.91 7.79
C ASP A 149 20.07 2.25 9.23
N MET A 150 19.46 3.30 9.79
CA MET A 150 19.69 3.72 11.17
C MET A 150 19.36 2.62 12.19
N LEU A 151 18.24 1.91 12.02
CA LEU A 151 17.87 0.82 12.90
C LEU A 151 18.79 -0.39 12.74
N ALA A 152 19.14 -0.74 11.49
CA ALA A 152 20.01 -1.87 11.18
C ALA A 152 21.44 -1.68 11.68
N ASN A 153 21.97 -0.45 11.60
CA ASN A 153 23.35 -0.09 11.97
C ASN A 153 23.45 0.61 13.34
N GLY A 154 22.33 0.78 14.03
CA GLY A 154 22.26 1.47 15.32
C GLY A 154 22.73 0.60 16.48
N THR A 155 21.88 0.46 17.50
CA THR A 155 22.18 -0.34 18.69
C THR A 155 21.88 -1.82 18.46
N LEU A 156 22.39 -2.68 19.34
CA LEU A 156 22.01 -4.10 19.36
C LEU A 156 20.48 -4.27 19.51
N GLU A 157 19.84 -3.41 20.29
CA GLU A 157 18.39 -3.47 20.53
C GLU A 157 17.59 -3.00 19.30
N SER A 158 17.98 -1.89 18.65
CA SER A 158 17.29 -1.43 17.44
C SER A 158 17.40 -2.45 16.31
N ARG A 159 18.60 -3.03 16.13
CA ARG A 159 18.84 -4.07 15.15
C ARG A 159 18.03 -5.33 15.45
N ARG A 160 17.95 -5.75 16.72
CA ARG A 160 17.14 -6.90 17.14
C ARG A 160 15.67 -6.69 16.80
N ARG A 161 15.09 -5.55 17.16
CA ARG A 161 13.68 -5.23 16.86
C ARG A 161 13.38 -5.23 15.37
N LEU A 162 14.28 -4.65 14.58
CA LEU A 162 14.16 -4.67 13.12
C LEU A 162 14.17 -6.09 12.57
N LEU A 163 15.10 -6.94 13.01
CA LEU A 163 15.17 -8.34 12.59
C LEU A 163 13.93 -9.14 13.01
N ASP A 164 13.45 -8.94 14.24
CA ASP A 164 12.23 -9.58 14.75
C ASP A 164 11.01 -9.16 13.91
N ALA A 165 10.91 -7.88 13.56
CA ALA A 165 9.86 -7.37 12.66
C ALA A 165 9.94 -8.01 11.27
N ILE A 166 11.13 -8.06 10.65
CA ILE A 166 11.31 -8.72 9.34
C ILE A 166 10.85 -10.17 9.42
N LEU A 167 11.28 -10.94 10.42
CA LEU A 167 10.94 -12.35 10.57
C LEU A 167 9.43 -12.59 10.74
N ASP A 168 8.74 -11.75 11.53
CA ASP A 168 7.29 -11.86 11.69
C ASP A 168 6.52 -11.52 10.41
N MET A 169 6.98 -10.52 9.67
CA MET A 169 6.26 -9.95 8.54
C MET A 169 6.51 -10.69 7.24
N TRP A 170 7.71 -11.23 7.04
CA TRP A 170 8.12 -11.88 5.80
C TRP A 170 7.10 -12.89 5.24
N PRO A 171 6.55 -13.84 6.04
CA PRO A 171 5.57 -14.80 5.53
C PRO A 171 4.22 -14.18 5.16
N LYS A 172 3.96 -12.94 5.56
CA LYS A 172 2.69 -12.21 5.36
C LYS A 172 2.75 -11.25 4.15
N LEU A 173 3.93 -11.04 3.55
CA LEU A 173 4.12 -10.09 2.45
C LEU A 173 3.56 -10.59 1.11
N GLY A 174 3.31 -11.88 0.93
CA GLY A 174 2.98 -12.46 -0.38
C GLY A 174 1.75 -11.86 -1.07
N ASP A 175 0.81 -11.35 -0.27
CA ASP A 175 -0.43 -10.73 -0.76
C ASP A 175 -0.20 -9.40 -1.49
N ILE A 176 0.85 -8.65 -1.13
CA ILE A 176 1.10 -7.33 -1.77
C ILE A 176 1.26 -7.45 -3.29
N PHE A 177 1.83 -8.57 -3.76
CA PHE A 177 2.06 -8.84 -5.18
C PHE A 177 0.84 -9.42 -5.91
N SER A 178 -0.19 -9.85 -5.18
CA SER A 178 -1.36 -10.48 -5.76
C SER A 178 -2.33 -9.45 -6.33
N TRP A 179 -3.22 -9.93 -7.21
CA TRP A 179 -4.38 -9.19 -7.70
C TRP A 179 -5.71 -9.90 -7.38
N GLY A 180 -5.68 -10.99 -6.61
CA GLY A 180 -6.87 -11.76 -6.17
C GLY A 180 -7.56 -12.59 -7.25
N GLU A 181 -7.36 -12.23 -8.51
CA GLU A 181 -7.79 -12.93 -9.71
C GLU A 181 -6.58 -13.28 -10.60
N PRO A 182 -6.73 -14.13 -11.63
CA PRO A 182 -5.71 -14.28 -12.66
C PRO A 182 -5.30 -12.92 -13.24
N ASP A 183 -4.01 -12.59 -13.14
CA ASP A 183 -3.43 -11.30 -13.52
C ASP A 183 -3.39 -11.05 -15.05
N THR A 184 -4.11 -11.88 -15.82
CA THR A 184 -4.27 -11.75 -17.27
C THR A 184 -4.94 -10.46 -17.72
N PHE A 185 -5.75 -9.83 -16.85
CA PHE A 185 -6.38 -8.54 -17.13
C PHE A 185 -5.36 -7.42 -17.34
N LEU A 186 -4.17 -7.52 -16.73
CA LEU A 186 -3.10 -6.54 -16.89
C LEU A 186 -2.61 -6.45 -18.33
N SER A 187 -2.74 -7.52 -19.12
CA SER A 187 -2.40 -7.49 -20.55
C SER A 187 -3.39 -6.65 -21.36
N THR A 188 -4.66 -6.59 -20.95
CA THR A 188 -5.66 -5.69 -21.55
C THR A 188 -5.29 -4.22 -21.32
N LEU A 189 -4.54 -3.93 -20.26
CA LEU A 189 -4.13 -2.58 -19.89
C LEU A 189 -2.72 -2.19 -20.39
N ASP A 190 -2.03 -3.05 -21.14
CA ASP A 190 -0.61 -2.90 -21.48
C ASP A 190 0.30 -2.75 -20.23
N LEU A 191 -0.07 -3.45 -19.16
CA LEU A 191 0.60 -3.43 -17.86
C LEU A 191 1.08 -4.82 -17.43
N ALA A 192 1.45 -5.69 -18.37
CA ALA A 192 1.93 -7.04 -18.07
C ALA A 192 3.18 -7.07 -17.16
N SER A 193 3.91 -5.97 -17.03
CA SER A 193 4.99 -5.80 -16.05
C SER A 193 4.52 -5.80 -14.60
N LEU A 194 3.21 -5.62 -14.35
CA LEU A 194 2.59 -5.67 -13.03
C LEU A 194 2.13 -7.08 -12.64
N ARG A 195 2.37 -8.09 -13.48
CA ARG A 195 2.03 -9.48 -13.13
C ARG A 195 2.76 -9.91 -11.88
N GLN A 196 2.10 -10.73 -11.05
CA GLN A 196 2.55 -11.06 -9.70
C GLN A 196 4.00 -11.54 -9.69
N GLY A 197 4.35 -12.46 -10.59
CA GLY A 197 5.70 -13.03 -10.67
C GLY A 197 6.78 -12.01 -11.06
N GLU A 198 6.47 -11.03 -11.91
CA GLU A 198 7.43 -10.01 -12.32
C GLU A 198 7.65 -8.98 -11.22
N VAL A 199 6.58 -8.49 -10.60
CA VAL A 199 6.68 -7.53 -9.49
C VAL A 199 7.39 -8.15 -8.30
N GLN A 200 7.02 -9.38 -7.92
CA GLN A 200 7.68 -10.09 -6.83
C GLN A 200 9.18 -10.26 -7.12
N ARG A 201 9.56 -10.67 -8.34
CA ARG A 201 10.97 -10.83 -8.70
C ARG A 201 11.74 -9.51 -8.59
N LEU A 202 11.22 -8.42 -9.17
CA LEU A 202 11.86 -7.10 -9.11
C LEU A 202 11.97 -6.58 -7.68
N TRP A 203 10.94 -6.79 -6.87
CA TRP A 203 10.93 -6.41 -5.46
C TRP A 203 11.96 -7.21 -4.67
N GLU A 204 11.99 -8.54 -4.81
CA GLU A 204 12.94 -9.40 -4.11
C GLU A 204 14.39 -9.08 -4.49
N GLU A 205 14.66 -8.73 -5.75
CA GLU A 205 15.97 -8.25 -6.20
C GLU A 205 16.39 -6.98 -5.45
N ARG A 206 15.53 -5.96 -5.41
CA ARG A 206 15.81 -4.68 -4.71
C ARG A 206 16.01 -4.88 -3.21
N ILE A 207 15.15 -5.67 -2.57
CA ILE A 207 15.22 -5.91 -1.13
C ILE A 207 16.44 -6.75 -0.78
N ARG A 208 16.75 -7.80 -1.55
CA ARG A 208 17.95 -8.62 -1.33
C ARG A 208 19.22 -7.78 -1.40
N ASP A 209 19.35 -6.92 -2.41
CA ASP A 209 20.49 -6.03 -2.57
C ASP A 209 20.65 -5.03 -1.41
N LYS A 210 19.54 -4.59 -0.82
CA LYS A 210 19.53 -3.67 0.31
C LYS A 210 19.80 -4.38 1.64
N LEU A 211 19.15 -5.51 1.91
CA LEU A 211 19.43 -6.35 3.08
C LEU A 211 20.90 -6.79 3.12
N HIS A 212 21.49 -7.15 1.98
CA HIS A 212 22.92 -7.46 1.89
C HIS A 212 23.81 -6.28 2.33
N ARG A 213 23.48 -5.05 1.90
CA ARG A 213 24.22 -3.83 2.32
C ARG A 213 24.09 -3.55 3.83
N TRP A 214 22.95 -3.88 4.43
CA TRP A 214 22.71 -3.80 5.88
C TRP A 214 23.21 -5.01 6.67
N GLN A 215 23.92 -5.94 6.01
CA GLN A 215 24.42 -7.17 6.59
C GLN A 215 23.31 -8.02 7.23
N ILE A 216 22.10 -7.98 6.68
CA ILE A 216 20.95 -8.77 7.09
C ILE A 216 20.85 -9.98 6.17
N ALA A 217 20.69 -11.17 6.77
CA ALA A 217 20.54 -12.40 6.01
C ALA A 217 19.25 -12.36 5.18
N TRP A 218 19.33 -12.81 3.92
CA TRP A 218 18.17 -12.96 3.05
C TRP A 218 17.22 -14.03 3.63
N PRO A 219 15.95 -13.70 3.95
CA PRO A 219 15.03 -14.68 4.55
C PRO A 219 14.53 -15.75 3.58
N GLY A 220 14.82 -15.62 2.28
CA GLY A 220 14.27 -16.47 1.22
C GLY A 220 13.22 -15.73 0.39
N SER A 221 12.79 -16.32 -0.72
CA SER A 221 11.69 -15.75 -1.51
C SER A 221 10.41 -15.69 -0.67
N VAL A 222 9.63 -14.64 -0.89
CA VAL A 222 8.37 -14.42 -0.17
C VAL A 222 7.40 -15.54 -0.55
N PRO A 223 6.79 -16.23 0.44
CA PRO A 223 5.87 -17.31 0.15
C PRO A 223 4.56 -16.78 -0.44
N LEU A 224 3.77 -17.69 -1.03
CA LEU A 224 2.39 -17.37 -1.39
C LEU A 224 1.58 -17.00 -0.14
N PRO A 225 0.65 -16.05 -0.25
CA PRO A 225 -0.16 -15.62 0.87
C PRO A 225 -1.06 -16.76 1.40
N ALA A 226 -1.19 -16.85 2.73
CA ALA A 226 -2.13 -17.76 3.38
C ALA A 226 -3.58 -17.27 3.30
N ALA A 227 -3.77 -15.94 3.29
CA ALA A 227 -5.03 -15.24 3.08
C ALA A 227 -4.76 -14.05 2.14
N ASN A 228 -5.74 -13.67 1.33
CA ASN A 228 -5.54 -12.71 0.25
C ASN A 228 -6.56 -11.57 0.31
N GLY A 229 -6.13 -10.40 0.77
CA GLY A 229 -6.98 -9.23 0.92
C GLY A 229 -7.50 -8.71 -0.43
N ARG A 230 -6.79 -8.97 -1.53
CA ARG A 230 -7.29 -8.70 -2.90
C ARG A 230 -8.52 -9.54 -3.27
N ARG A 231 -8.81 -10.62 -2.54
CA ARG A 231 -10.05 -11.39 -2.67
C ARG A 231 -11.14 -10.97 -1.68
N GLY A 232 -10.86 -9.99 -0.83
CA GLY A 232 -11.70 -9.64 0.31
C GLY A 232 -11.55 -10.61 1.49
N GLU A 233 -10.50 -11.42 1.50
CA GLU A 233 -10.18 -12.35 2.60
C GLU A 233 -9.27 -11.66 3.62
N HIS A 234 -9.88 -10.90 4.52
CA HIS A 234 -9.16 -10.07 5.49
C HIS A 234 -9.18 -10.65 6.90
N SER A 235 -8.29 -10.14 7.75
CA SER A 235 -8.27 -10.47 9.17
C SER A 235 -9.31 -9.65 9.95
N ASP A 236 -9.49 -9.97 11.23
CA ASP A 236 -10.30 -9.15 12.14
C ASP A 236 -9.71 -7.73 12.32
N ASP A 237 -8.42 -7.52 12.02
CA ASP A 237 -7.77 -6.22 12.14
C ASP A 237 -8.39 -5.18 11.20
N LEU A 238 -8.76 -5.57 9.97
CA LEU A 238 -9.46 -4.68 9.06
C LEU A 238 -10.87 -4.35 9.57
N ALA A 239 -11.62 -5.35 10.04
CA ALA A 239 -12.96 -5.12 10.55
C ALA A 239 -12.94 -4.13 11.73
N ASN A 240 -11.97 -4.26 12.62
CA ASN A 240 -11.75 -3.35 13.74
C ASN A 240 -11.36 -1.93 13.26
N LEU A 241 -10.40 -1.82 12.33
CA LEU A 241 -10.00 -0.54 11.73
C LEU A 241 -11.19 0.18 11.11
N LEU A 242 -11.95 -0.50 10.25
CA LEU A 242 -13.10 0.08 9.57
C LEU A 242 -14.20 0.50 10.56
N GLY A 243 -14.34 -0.23 11.67
CA GLY A 243 -15.25 0.12 12.76
C GLY A 243 -14.98 1.52 13.32
N VAL A 244 -13.71 1.81 13.62
CA VAL A 244 -13.27 3.13 14.12
C VAL A 244 -13.35 4.18 13.02
N MET A 245 -12.79 3.87 11.85
CA MET A 245 -12.67 4.81 10.72
C MET A 245 -14.02 5.35 10.23
N SER A 246 -15.07 4.53 10.28
CA SER A 246 -16.40 4.91 9.78
C SER A 246 -17.41 5.24 10.88
N GLU A 247 -16.99 5.29 12.16
CA GLU A 247 -17.88 5.51 13.30
C GLU A 247 -18.73 6.77 13.15
N VAL A 248 -18.08 7.91 12.88
CA VAL A 248 -18.74 9.21 12.73
C VAL A 248 -19.66 9.21 11.51
N TRP A 249 -19.18 8.69 10.39
CA TRP A 249 -19.95 8.62 9.16
C TRP A 249 -21.24 7.78 9.32
N ARG A 250 -21.14 6.63 9.99
CA ARG A 250 -22.30 5.76 10.29
C ARG A 250 -23.28 6.38 11.27
N SER A 251 -22.88 7.41 12.02
CA SER A 251 -23.79 8.11 12.94
C SER A 251 -24.83 8.97 12.20
N ASP A 252 -24.48 9.48 11.00
CA ASP A 252 -25.39 10.18 10.09
C ASP A 252 -24.85 10.11 8.65
N GLU A 253 -25.31 9.11 7.89
CA GLU A 253 -24.91 8.89 6.50
C GLU A 253 -25.44 9.98 5.54
N THR A 254 -26.29 10.89 6.01
CA THR A 254 -26.88 11.99 5.21
C THR A 254 -26.23 13.34 5.46
N ALA A 255 -25.32 13.42 6.43
CA ALA A 255 -24.61 14.64 6.76
C ALA A 255 -23.62 15.06 5.66
N LEU A 256 -23.37 16.36 5.55
CA LEU A 256 -22.34 16.95 4.68
C LEU A 256 -21.21 17.50 5.56
N TRP A 257 -19.97 17.07 5.29
CA TRP A 257 -18.77 17.41 6.05
C TRP A 257 -17.76 18.19 5.21
#